data_AF-A0A943CDM8-F1
#
_entry.id   AF-A0A943CDM8-F1
#
_cell.length_a   1.000
_cell.length_b   1.000
_cell.length_c   1.000
_cell.angle_alpha   90.00
_cell.angle_beta   90.00
_cell.angle_gamma   90.00
#
_symmetry.space_group_name_H-M   'P 1'
#
loop_
_entity.id
_entity.type
_entity.pdbx_description
1 polymer ?
#
loop_
_entity_poly.entity_id
_entity_poly.type
_entity_poly.pdbx_seq_one_letter_code
_entity_poly.pdbx_strand_id
1 'polypeptide(L)'
;MAYQIKDQTRQGESQKGDDAGEVDIQICVDGFPIVMIEALVLDSLKKQYLGDHINKVLTKYDPNGCPYAVIVIYATMARFDSFYSKFLEYLNQYEFPYEKLSDIYDVPTDYTQYRHAQIILCRSGQNIRVHFMVAHINN
;
A
#
# COMPACT_ATOMS: atom_id res chain seq x y z
N MET A 1 13.89 -23.20 -2.61
CA MET A 1 12.95 -22.07 -2.54
C MET A 1 13.19 -21.21 -3.77
N ALA A 2 12.16 -20.99 -4.57
CA ALA A 2 12.23 -20.13 -5.75
C ALA A 2 11.36 -18.89 -5.50
N TYR A 3 11.95 -17.71 -5.67
CA TYR A 3 11.21 -16.45 -5.67
C TYR A 3 10.83 -16.08 -7.08
N GLN A 4 9.59 -15.64 -7.27
CA GLN A 4 9.08 -15.16 -8.56
C GLN A 4 8.59 -13.73 -8.38
N ILE A 5 9.06 -12.83 -9.24
CA ILE A 5 8.56 -11.47 -9.33
C ILE A 5 7.69 -11.41 -10.56
N LYS A 6 6.47 -10.91 -10.42
CA LYS A 6 5.59 -10.60 -11.54
C LYS A 6 5.32 -9.11 -11.55
N ASP A 7 5.70 -8.46 -12.64
CA ASP A 7 5.52 -7.03 -12.90
C ASP A 7 4.29 -6.85 -13.81
N GLN A 8 3.47 -5.82 -13.57
CA GLN A 8 2.25 -5.48 -14.33
C GLN A 8 1.35 -6.68 -14.62
N THR A 9 1.11 -7.48 -13.59
CA THR A 9 0.33 -8.72 -13.75
C THR A 9 -1.15 -8.44 -13.60
N ARG A 10 -1.94 -9.12 -14.45
CA ARG A 10 -3.40 -9.10 -14.37
C ARG A 10 -3.90 -10.12 -13.35
N GLN A 11 -4.46 -9.66 -12.24
CA GLN A 11 -5.05 -10.50 -11.19
C GLN A 11 -6.14 -9.77 -10.42
N GLY A 12 -7.09 -10.54 -9.87
CA GLY A 12 -8.18 -9.98 -9.08
C GLY A 12 -9.17 -9.22 -9.96
N GLU A 13 -9.86 -8.25 -9.40
CA GLU A 13 -10.84 -7.43 -10.11
C GLU A 13 -10.25 -6.05 -10.45
N SER A 14 -10.64 -5.49 -11.61
CA SER A 14 -10.37 -4.10 -11.95
C SER A 14 -11.14 -3.19 -10.97
N GLN A 15 -10.76 -1.90 -10.91
CA GLN A 15 -11.49 -0.92 -10.10
C GLN A 15 -12.98 -0.82 -10.50
N LYS A 16 -13.31 -1.10 -11.77
CA LYS A 16 -14.69 -1.11 -12.29
C LYS A 16 -15.37 -2.48 -12.19
N GLY A 17 -14.63 -3.55 -11.86
CA GLY A 17 -15.13 -4.92 -11.74
C GLY A 17 -15.45 -5.60 -13.07
N ASP A 18 -15.08 -5.00 -14.19
CA ASP A 18 -15.35 -5.47 -15.56
C ASP A 18 -14.22 -6.32 -16.15
N ASP A 19 -13.02 -6.24 -15.58
CA ASP A 19 -11.81 -6.89 -16.08
C ASP A 19 -10.91 -7.36 -14.92
N ALA A 20 -9.82 -8.06 -15.24
CA ALA A 20 -8.78 -8.36 -14.28
C ALA A 20 -8.01 -7.08 -13.86
N GLY A 21 -7.74 -6.95 -12.56
CA GLY A 21 -6.96 -5.83 -12.01
C GLY A 21 -5.50 -5.84 -12.44
N GLU A 22 -4.91 -4.66 -12.67
CA GLU A 22 -3.48 -4.50 -12.99
C GLU A 22 -2.68 -4.20 -11.72
N VAL A 23 -1.97 -5.21 -11.23
CA VAL A 23 -1.09 -5.13 -10.06
C VAL A 23 0.29 -4.67 -10.52
N ASP A 24 0.85 -3.63 -9.90
CA ASP A 24 2.17 -3.12 -10.28
C ASP A 24 3.25 -4.19 -10.06
N ILE A 25 3.40 -4.70 -8.83
CA ILE A 25 4.35 -5.78 -8.55
C ILE A 25 3.73 -6.81 -7.59
N GLN A 26 3.89 -8.08 -7.93
CA GLN A 26 3.56 -9.22 -7.08
C GLN A 26 4.82 -10.05 -6.81
N ILE A 27 5.07 -10.35 -5.53
CA ILE A 27 6.13 -11.29 -5.13
C ILE A 27 5.48 -12.60 -4.71
N CYS A 28 5.92 -13.70 -5.32
CA CYS A 28 5.48 -15.05 -4.99
C CYS A 28 6.62 -15.90 -4.42
N VAL A 29 6.26 -16.77 -3.47
CA VAL A 29 7.11 -17.87 -3.00
C VAL A 29 6.42 -19.18 -3.38
N ASP A 30 7.14 -20.02 -4.13
CA ASP A 30 6.62 -21.31 -4.61
C ASP A 30 5.26 -21.18 -5.33
N GLY A 31 5.07 -20.09 -6.07
CA GLY A 31 3.85 -19.78 -6.83
C GLY A 31 2.74 -19.04 -6.05
N PHE A 32 2.85 -18.94 -4.73
CA PHE A 32 1.86 -18.27 -3.88
C PHE A 32 2.21 -16.79 -3.66
N PRO A 33 1.28 -15.85 -3.89
CA PRO A 33 1.49 -14.44 -3.58
C PRO A 33 1.77 -14.22 -2.09
N ILE A 34 2.88 -13.56 -1.78
CA ILE A 34 3.26 -13.19 -0.42
C ILE A 34 3.38 -11.67 -0.21
N VAL A 35 3.56 -10.90 -1.28
CA VAL A 35 3.53 -9.42 -1.23
C VAL A 35 2.80 -8.89 -2.45
N MET A 36 1.87 -7.97 -2.22
CA MET A 36 1.25 -7.14 -3.25
C MET A 36 1.78 -5.71 -3.12
N ILE A 37 2.25 -5.13 -4.22
CA ILE A 37 2.81 -3.79 -4.24
C ILE A 37 2.00 -2.93 -5.21
N GLU A 38 1.58 -1.77 -4.73
CA GLU A 38 0.91 -0.72 -5.51
C GLU A 38 1.76 0.55 -5.39
N ALA A 39 2.02 1.24 -6.50
CA ALA A 39 2.80 2.45 -6.57
C ALA A 39 1.95 3.63 -7.06
N LEU A 40 2.12 4.80 -6.45
CA LEU A 40 1.44 6.03 -6.87
C LEU A 40 2.32 7.27 -6.68
N VAL A 41 2.04 8.30 -7.47
CA VAL A 41 2.69 9.62 -7.36
C VAL A 41 1.71 10.60 -6.69
N LEU A 42 2.17 11.32 -5.69
CA LEU A 42 1.41 12.37 -5.01
C LEU A 42 2.15 13.70 -5.09
N ASP A 43 1.47 14.73 -5.59
CA ASP A 43 1.89 16.14 -5.55
C ASP A 43 1.27 16.91 -4.36
N SER A 44 0.33 16.27 -3.67
CA SER A 44 -0.45 16.78 -2.54
C SER A 44 -1.20 15.62 -1.88
N LEU A 45 -1.79 15.85 -0.70
CA LEU A 45 -2.63 14.85 -0.03
C LEU A 45 -4.01 14.75 -0.70
N LYS A 46 -4.08 14.02 -1.82
CA LYS A 46 -5.31 13.70 -2.54
C LYS A 46 -6.01 12.52 -1.85
N LYS A 47 -6.80 12.79 -0.81
CA LYS A 47 -7.43 11.77 0.07
C LYS A 47 -8.22 10.70 -0.69
N GLN A 48 -9.09 11.09 -1.63
CA GLN A 48 -9.88 10.12 -2.40
C GLN A 48 -8.97 9.20 -3.22
N TYR A 49 -8.03 9.79 -3.96
CA TYR A 49 -7.09 9.05 -4.81
C TYR A 49 -6.25 8.05 -3.99
N LEU A 50 -5.63 8.50 -2.90
CA LEU A 50 -4.89 7.62 -2.00
C LEU A 50 -5.78 6.49 -1.44
N GLY A 51 -7.00 6.82 -1.00
CA GLY A 51 -7.96 5.85 -0.50
C GLY A 51 -8.38 4.81 -1.55
N ASP A 52 -8.53 5.21 -2.80
CA ASP A 52 -8.85 4.31 -3.92
C ASP A 52 -7.71 3.29 -4.13
N HIS A 53 -6.45 3.74 -4.11
CA HIS A 53 -5.28 2.86 -4.24
C HIS A 53 -5.11 1.91 -3.04
N ILE A 54 -5.37 2.38 -1.82
CA ILE A 54 -5.38 1.51 -0.62
C ILE A 54 -6.44 0.41 -0.75
N ASN A 55 -7.67 0.79 -1.13
CA ASN A 55 -8.76 -0.18 -1.30
C ASN A 55 -8.46 -1.17 -2.42
N LYS A 56 -7.88 -0.70 -3.52
CA LYS A 56 -7.50 -1.51 -4.68
C LYS A 56 -6.52 -2.63 -4.29
N VAL A 57 -5.41 -2.30 -3.64
CA VAL A 57 -4.42 -3.32 -3.23
C VAL A 57 -4.97 -4.29 -2.18
N LEU A 58 -5.80 -3.81 -1.24
CA LEU A 58 -6.32 -4.62 -0.14
C LEU A 58 -7.49 -5.54 -0.56
N THR A 59 -8.40 -5.07 -1.41
CA THR A 59 -9.68 -5.76 -1.67
C THR A 59 -9.79 -6.34 -3.06
N LYS A 60 -9.21 -5.69 -4.07
CA LYS A 60 -9.41 -6.04 -5.47
C LYS A 60 -8.33 -6.99 -5.97
N TYR A 61 -7.09 -6.77 -5.55
CA TYR A 61 -5.93 -7.43 -6.14
C TYR A 61 -5.50 -8.69 -5.41
N ASP A 62 -5.82 -8.74 -4.12
CA ASP A 62 -5.49 -9.84 -3.25
C ASP A 62 -6.72 -10.75 -3.03
N PRO A 63 -7.00 -11.74 -3.90
CA PRO A 63 -8.09 -12.68 -3.65
C PRO A 63 -7.80 -13.65 -2.49
N ASN A 64 -6.53 -13.80 -2.09
CA ASN A 64 -6.08 -14.89 -1.22
C ASN A 64 -5.76 -14.45 0.22
N GLY A 65 -5.75 -13.15 0.53
CA GLY A 65 -5.35 -12.67 1.86
C GLY A 65 -3.84 -12.72 2.05
N CYS A 66 -3.11 -12.20 1.07
CA CYS A 66 -1.68 -12.00 1.05
C CYS A 66 -1.21 -11.35 2.37
N PRO A 67 -0.19 -11.91 3.05
CA PRO A 67 0.23 -11.43 4.37
C PRO A 67 0.80 -10.01 4.35
N TYR A 68 1.24 -9.53 3.18
CA TYR A 68 1.81 -8.20 3.03
C TYR A 68 1.18 -7.43 1.86
N ALA A 69 0.81 -6.18 2.14
CA ALA A 69 0.52 -5.16 1.14
C ALA A 69 1.50 -4.00 1.31
N VAL A 70 2.06 -3.50 0.21
CA VAL A 70 2.99 -2.37 0.20
C VAL A 70 2.45 -1.31 -0.73
N ILE A 71 2.24 -0.12 -0.20
CA ILE A 71 1.88 1.07 -0.96
C ILE A 71 3.13 1.94 -1.04
N VAL A 72 3.68 2.09 -2.24
CA VAL A 72 4.84 2.95 -2.52
C VAL A 72 4.34 4.31 -3.02
N ILE A 73 4.66 5.37 -2.29
CA ILE A 73 4.23 6.73 -2.59
C ILE A 73 5.45 7.54 -2.98
N TYR A 74 5.47 8.00 -4.23
CA TYR A 74 6.43 8.98 -4.72
C TYR A 74 5.86 10.38 -4.51
N ALA A 75 6.34 11.05 -3.48
CA ALA A 75 5.93 12.39 -3.08
C ALA A 75 6.75 13.45 -3.84
N THR A 76 6.11 14.40 -4.51
CA THR A 76 6.78 15.46 -5.29
C THR A 76 6.61 16.87 -4.71
N MET A 77 5.95 16.99 -3.55
CA MET A 77 5.70 18.29 -2.92
C MET A 77 6.90 18.82 -2.13
N ALA A 78 7.21 20.10 -2.31
CA ALA A 78 8.35 20.75 -1.66
C ALA A 78 8.35 20.68 -0.11
N ARG A 79 7.19 20.63 0.54
CA ARG A 79 7.07 20.56 2.01
C ARG A 79 6.77 19.14 2.47
N PHE A 80 7.75 18.25 2.31
CA PHE A 80 7.61 16.82 2.57
C PHE A 80 7.21 16.49 4.02
N ASP A 81 7.85 17.08 5.03
CA ASP A 81 7.53 16.80 6.44
C ASP A 81 6.07 17.18 6.79
N SER A 82 5.62 18.35 6.32
CA SER A 82 4.23 18.79 6.54
C SER A 82 3.22 17.90 5.82
N PHE A 83 3.57 17.41 4.63
CA PHE A 83 2.77 16.40 3.94
C PHE A 83 2.69 15.11 4.76
N TYR A 84 3.83 14.60 5.24
CA TYR A 84 3.90 13.34 5.96
C TYR A 84 3.11 13.36 7.27
N SER A 85 3.15 14.46 8.04
CA SER A 85 2.32 14.59 9.25
C SER A 85 0.82 14.50 8.94
N LYS A 86 0.35 15.17 7.87
CA LYS A 86 -1.05 15.11 7.44
C LYS A 86 -1.42 13.75 6.87
N PHE A 87 -0.48 13.08 6.22
CA PHE A 87 -0.64 11.73 5.72
C PHE A 87 -0.87 10.73 6.87
N LEU A 88 -0.07 10.79 7.94
CA LEU A 88 -0.29 9.97 9.14
C LEU A 88 -1.64 10.27 9.80
N GLU A 89 -2.03 11.53 9.90
CA GLU A 89 -3.36 11.92 10.42
C GLU A 89 -4.48 11.31 9.57
N TYR A 90 -4.37 11.40 8.24
CA TYR A 90 -5.31 10.80 7.32
C TYR A 90 -5.39 9.27 7.49
N LEU A 91 -4.27 8.57 7.57
CA LEU A 91 -4.27 7.12 7.75
C LEU A 91 -4.92 6.70 9.08
N ASN A 92 -4.75 7.50 10.14
CA ASN A 92 -5.40 7.21 11.42
C ASN A 92 -6.93 7.34 11.35
N GLN A 93 -7.42 8.29 10.54
CA GLN A 93 -8.84 8.55 10.31
C GLN A 93 -9.44 7.69 9.18
N TYR A 94 -8.62 7.01 8.40
CA TYR A 94 -9.06 6.23 7.24
C TYR A 94 -9.83 4.97 7.67
N GLU A 95 -11.00 4.76 7.06
CA GLU A 95 -11.81 3.56 7.24
C GLU A 95 -11.24 2.45 6.37
N PHE A 96 -10.37 1.61 6.95
CA PHE A 96 -9.83 0.45 6.26
C PHE A 96 -10.93 -0.59 5.97
N PRO A 97 -10.81 -1.35 4.87
CA PRO A 97 -11.78 -2.39 4.49
C PRO A 97 -11.79 -3.60 5.44
N TYR A 98 -10.82 -3.68 6.35
CA TYR A 98 -10.60 -4.78 7.29
C TYR A 98 -10.40 -4.22 8.70
N GLU A 99 -10.69 -5.05 9.71
CA GLU A 99 -10.54 -4.68 11.12
C GLU A 99 -9.09 -4.27 11.44
N LYS A 100 -8.93 -3.14 12.13
CA LYS A 100 -7.62 -2.68 12.61
C LYS A 100 -7.21 -3.46 13.86
N LEU A 101 -6.09 -4.18 13.79
CA LEU A 101 -5.48 -4.86 14.94
C LEU A 101 -4.39 -4.01 15.61
N SER A 102 -3.95 -2.94 14.97
CA SER A 102 -3.01 -1.97 15.53
C SER A 102 -3.38 -0.54 15.11
N ASP A 103 -2.82 0.43 15.81
CA ASP A 103 -2.75 1.81 15.32
C ASP A 103 -1.76 1.93 14.15
N ILE A 104 -1.80 3.07 13.46
CA ILE A 104 -0.75 3.44 12.51
C ILE A 104 0.55 3.64 13.30
N TYR A 105 1.57 2.87 12.95
CA TYR A 105 2.92 2.99 13.52
C TYR A 105 3.85 3.66 12.52
N ASP A 106 4.41 4.81 12.90
CA ASP A 106 5.46 5.51 12.15
C ASP A 106 6.80 4.81 12.43
N VAL A 107 7.29 4.08 11.45
CA VAL A 107 8.50 3.26 11.54
C VAL A 107 9.72 4.17 11.39
N PRO A 108 10.62 4.22 12.39
CA PRO A 108 11.85 5.00 12.28
C PRO A 108 12.70 4.54 11.09
N THR A 109 13.24 5.50 10.35
CA THR A 109 14.17 5.25 9.24
C THR A 109 15.37 6.17 9.38
N ASP A 110 16.53 5.73 8.87
CA ASP A 110 17.76 6.53 8.86
C ASP A 110 17.81 7.55 7.69
N TYR A 111 16.69 7.75 7.00
CA TYR A 111 16.60 8.57 5.80
C TYR A 111 15.78 9.85 6.02
N THR A 112 16.22 10.96 5.43
CA THR A 112 15.51 12.25 5.51
C THR A 112 14.40 12.38 4.46
N GLN A 113 14.62 11.80 3.27
CA GLN A 113 13.72 11.85 2.11
C GLN A 113 12.89 10.57 1.95
N TYR A 114 12.90 9.71 2.96
CA TYR A 114 12.09 8.51 3.01
C TYR A 114 11.46 8.39 4.38
N ARG A 115 10.20 7.96 4.39
CA ARG A 115 9.41 7.71 5.59
C ARG A 115 8.63 6.43 5.42
N HIS A 116 8.30 5.78 6.52
CA HIS A 116 7.61 4.49 6.51
C HIS A 116 6.57 4.46 7.61
N ALA A 117 5.31 4.19 7.26
CA ALA A 117 4.27 3.86 8.22
C ALA A 117 3.79 2.42 8.01
N GLN A 118 3.25 1.79 9.06
CA GLN A 118 2.64 0.48 8.95
C GLN A 118 1.40 0.32 9.82
N ILE A 119 0.56 -0.65 9.46
CA ILE A 119 -0.59 -1.11 10.26
C ILE A 119 -0.80 -2.61 10.09
N ILE A 120 -1.38 -3.24 11.11
CA ILE A 120 -1.83 -4.63 11.05
C ILE A 120 -3.36 -4.65 10.96
N LEU A 121 -3.88 -5.35 9.97
CA LEU A 121 -5.31 -5.58 9.75
C LEU A 121 -5.66 -7.07 9.91
N CYS A 122 -6.91 -7.38 10.25
CA CYS A 122 -7.45 -8.74 10.28
C CYS A 122 -8.33 -8.99 9.06
N ARG A 123 -7.96 -9.97 8.23
CA ARG A 123 -8.79 -10.46 7.13
C ARG A 123 -9.01 -11.95 7.29
N SER A 124 -10.27 -12.35 7.47
CA SER A 124 -10.66 -13.77 7.60
C SER A 124 -9.86 -14.53 8.67
N GLY A 125 -9.55 -13.87 9.80
CA GLY A 125 -8.79 -14.45 10.91
C GLY A 125 -7.27 -14.50 10.70
N GLN A 126 -6.74 -13.90 9.63
CA GLN A 126 -5.31 -13.78 9.36
C GLN A 126 -4.85 -12.33 9.44
N ASN A 127 -3.61 -12.13 9.86
CA ASN A 127 -2.99 -10.81 9.93
C ASN A 127 -2.44 -10.41 8.57
N ILE A 128 -2.85 -9.23 8.08
CA ILE A 128 -2.25 -8.55 6.94
C ILE A 128 -1.46 -7.37 7.47
N ARG A 129 -0.18 -7.30 7.12
CA ARG A 129 0.66 -6.13 7.41
C ARG A 129 0.70 -5.22 6.20
N VAL A 130 0.24 -3.99 6.39
CA VAL A 130 0.23 -2.96 5.34
C VAL A 130 1.38 -2.01 5.60
N HIS A 131 2.22 -1.80 4.59
CA HIS A 131 3.34 -0.89 4.62
C HIS A 131 3.07 0.30 3.70
N PHE A 132 3.29 1.51 4.20
CA PHE A 132 3.25 2.75 3.43
C PHE A 132 4.66 3.31 3.35
N MET A 133 5.29 3.14 2.19
CA MET A 133 6.65 3.58 1.92
C MET A 133 6.58 4.90 1.16
N VAL A 134 7.02 6.00 1.76
CA VAL A 134 6.90 7.33 1.17
C VAL A 134 8.27 7.87 0.85
N ALA A 135 8.61 7.97 -0.44
CA ALA A 135 9.85 8.53 -0.94
C ALA A 135 9.60 9.91 -1.53
N HIS A 136 10.33 10.92 -1.04
CA HIS A 136 10.32 12.25 -1.64
C HIS A 136 11.25 12.27 -2.84
N ILE A 137 10.68 12.56 -4.02
CA ILE A 137 11.39 12.66 -5.29
C ILE A 137 11.38 14.10 -5.76
N ASN A 138 12.57 14.63 -6.06
CA ASN A 138 12.68 15.94 -6.68
C ASN A 138 12.47 15.79 -8.18
N ASN A 139 11.60 16.61 -8.74
CA ASN A 139 11.57 16.85 -10.19
C ASN A 139 12.76 17.70 -10.62
#